data_AF-A0A6L7JMK7-F1
#
_entry.id   AF-A0A6L7JMK7-F1
#
_cell.length_a   1.000
_cell.length_b   1.000
_cell.length_c   1.000
_cell.angle_alpha   90.00
_cell.angle_beta   90.00
_cell.angle_gamma   90.00
#
_symmetry.space_group_name_H-M   'P 1'
#
loop_
_entity.id
_entity.type
_entity.pdbx_description
1 polymer ?
#
loop_
_entity_poly.entity_id
_entity_poly.type
_entity_poly.pdbx_seq_one_letter_code
_entity_poly.pdbx_strand_id
1 'polypeptide(L)'
;MSIFVAFFVFLLIMLALATLGIILDWMGKPIRRSFRPRTAGTPGWLTTNQTSSSSSPKISLIKTALTSTKPATPQPWQAGESIFKPTPKGTPPSMAAIRRRYWKNLSEQPSAVMFGERNQARMAIGQAPQRFNPRTNSLEEMQLPEEMLRYCRITKHRPTPTWGDQGLNPYAQP
;
A
#
# COMPACT_ATOMS: atom_id res chain seq x y z
N MET A 1 -18.80 55.61 -16.37
CA MET A 1 -18.61 54.27 -16.96
C MET A 1 -19.97 53.73 -17.35
N SER A 2 -20.21 53.42 -18.62
CA SER A 2 -21.51 52.88 -19.06
C SER A 2 -21.81 51.54 -18.40
N ILE A 3 -23.08 51.30 -18.04
CA ILE A 3 -23.57 50.03 -17.48
C ILE A 3 -23.14 48.83 -18.34
N PHE A 4 -23.11 49.02 -19.66
CA PHE A 4 -22.61 48.02 -20.62
C PHE A 4 -21.16 47.62 -20.36
N VAL A 5 -20.28 48.58 -20.07
CA VAL A 5 -18.87 48.30 -19.75
C VAL A 5 -18.76 47.47 -18.47
N ALA A 6 -19.58 47.77 -17.45
CA ALA A 6 -19.61 46.99 -16.21
C ALA A 6 -20.07 45.53 -16.45
N PHE A 7 -21.10 45.33 -17.28
CA PHE A 7 -21.55 43.98 -17.65
C PHE A 7 -20.49 43.20 -18.43
N PHE A 8 -19.81 43.84 -19.38
CA PHE A 8 -18.73 43.20 -20.14
C PHE A 8 -17.56 42.80 -19.23
N VAL A 9 -17.15 43.67 -18.31
CA VAL A 9 -16.09 43.36 -17.34
C VAL A 9 -16.50 42.21 -16.41
N PHE A 10 -17.74 42.23 -15.90
CA PHE A 10 -18.25 41.16 -15.06
C PHE A 10 -18.31 39.81 -15.78
N LEU A 11 -18.75 39.81 -17.04
CA LEU A 11 -18.80 38.61 -17.89
C LEU A 11 -17.39 38.04 -18.12
N LEU A 12 -16.40 38.89 -18.40
CA LEU A 12 -15.01 38.46 -18.56
C LEU A 12 -14.43 37.86 -17.28
N ILE A 13 -14.74 38.43 -16.12
CA ILE A 13 -14.30 37.89 -14.81
C ILE A 13 -14.94 36.51 -14.56
N MET A 14 -16.24 36.38 -14.79
CA MET A 14 -16.94 35.10 -14.62
C MET A 14 -16.40 34.02 -15.56
N LEU A 15 -16.08 34.38 -16.81
CA LEU A 15 -15.46 33.47 -17.78
C LEU A 15 -14.05 33.05 -17.35
N ALA A 16 -13.25 33.97 -16.81
CA ALA A 16 -11.91 33.69 -16.30
C ALA A 16 -11.95 32.73 -15.09
N LEU A 17 -12.89 32.93 -14.16
CA LEU A 17 -13.04 32.04 -13.00
C LEU A 17 -13.54 30.63 -13.41
N ALA A 18 -14.49 30.55 -14.35
CA ALA A 18 -14.98 29.28 -14.86
C ALA A 18 -13.89 28.46 -15.57
N THR A 19 -13.06 29.11 -16.40
CA THR A 19 -11.95 28.44 -17.08
C THR A 19 -10.85 28.00 -16.10
N LEU A 20 -10.54 28.81 -15.09
CA LEU A 20 -9.58 28.46 -14.05
C LEU A 20 -10.03 27.23 -13.25
N GLY A 21 -11.32 27.12 -12.91
CA GLY A 21 -11.87 25.94 -12.22
C GLY A 21 -11.72 24.64 -13.04
N ILE A 22 -11.97 24.70 -14.35
CA ILE A 22 -11.80 23.55 -15.25
C ILE A 22 -10.33 23.14 -15.37
N ILE A 23 -9.41 24.10 -15.46
CA ILE A 23 -7.96 23.85 -15.53
C ILE A 23 -7.46 23.20 -14.23
N LEU A 24 -7.93 23.68 -13.08
CA LEU A 24 -7.56 23.12 -11.78
C LEU A 24 -8.11 21.69 -11.56
N ASP A 25 -9.33 21.39 -12.03
CA ASP A 25 -9.87 20.01 -12.01
C ASP A 25 -9.09 19.06 -12.95
N TRP A 26 -8.52 19.59 -14.03
CA TRP A 26 -7.63 18.84 -14.93
C TRP A 26 -6.28 18.51 -14.30
N MET A 27 -5.73 19.41 -13.48
CA MET A 27 -4.46 19.19 -12.76
C MET A 27 -4.57 18.16 -11.61
N GLY A 28 -5.78 17.76 -11.21
CA GLY A 28 -6.03 16.85 -10.09
C GLY A 28 -6.07 15.35 -10.45
N LYS A 29 -6.07 14.94 -11.72
CA LYS A 29 -6.09 13.51 -12.10
C LYS A 29 -4.65 12.97 -12.26
N PRO A 30 -4.11 12.17 -11.32
CA PRO A 30 -2.85 11.48 -11.56
C PRO A 30 -3.03 10.49 -12.72
N ILE A 31 -2.26 10.70 -13.78
CA ILE A 31 -2.17 9.85 -14.97
C ILE A 31 -1.83 8.41 -14.55
N ARG A 32 -2.84 7.57 -14.33
CA ARG A 32 -2.69 6.12 -14.19
C ARG A 32 -2.56 5.49 -15.57
N ARG A 33 -1.37 5.61 -16.13
CA ARG A 33 -0.93 4.84 -17.30
C ARG A 33 -0.58 3.41 -16.90
N SER A 34 -1.60 2.55 -16.83
CA SER A 34 -1.41 1.10 -16.93
C SER A 34 -1.84 0.65 -18.31
N PHE A 35 -0.87 0.30 -19.16
CA PHE A 35 -0.82 -0.99 -19.85
C PHE A 35 0.38 -0.99 -20.80
N ARG A 36 1.28 -1.98 -20.67
CA ARG A 36 2.20 -2.36 -21.73
C ARG A 36 2.01 -3.85 -21.99
N PRO A 37 1.29 -4.27 -23.05
CA PRO A 37 1.45 -5.62 -23.53
C PRO A 37 2.76 -5.65 -24.31
N ARG A 38 3.73 -6.44 -23.86
CA ARG A 38 4.82 -6.85 -24.75
C ARG A 38 4.54 -8.26 -25.20
N THR A 39 3.94 -8.36 -26.37
CA THR A 39 3.98 -9.52 -27.25
C THR A 39 5.44 -9.85 -27.54
N ALA A 40 5.85 -11.05 -27.17
CA ALA A 40 6.98 -11.79 -27.74
C ALA A 40 6.53 -13.26 -27.58
N GLY A 41 6.21 -13.95 -28.66
CA GLY A 41 7.23 -14.50 -29.54
C GLY A 41 7.50 -15.95 -29.10
N THR A 42 6.64 -16.84 -29.59
CA THR A 42 6.70 -18.29 -29.84
C THR A 42 8.11 -18.93 -30.01
N PRO A 43 8.23 -20.27 -30.18
CA PRO A 43 7.90 -21.42 -29.30
C PRO A 43 9.16 -22.32 -29.11
N GLY A 44 9.05 -23.46 -28.44
CA GLY A 44 9.97 -24.56 -28.75
C GLY A 44 10.26 -25.54 -27.62
N TRP A 45 9.79 -26.78 -27.84
CA TRP A 45 10.43 -28.04 -27.47
C TRP A 45 11.54 -27.96 -26.41
N LEU A 46 11.26 -28.45 -25.20
CA LEU A 46 12.25 -29.14 -24.35
C LEU A 46 11.49 -29.99 -23.30
N THR A 47 11.32 -31.23 -23.72
CA THR A 47 10.93 -32.45 -23.01
C THR A 47 11.72 -32.66 -21.71
N THR A 48 11.07 -33.15 -20.64
CA THR A 48 11.48 -34.40 -19.94
C THR A 48 10.75 -34.61 -18.59
N ASN A 49 9.89 -35.64 -18.62
CA ASN A 49 9.62 -36.67 -17.61
C ASN A 49 8.88 -36.31 -16.30
N GLN A 50 7.56 -36.54 -16.34
CA GLN A 50 6.77 -37.01 -15.19
C GLN A 50 6.82 -38.54 -15.13
N THR A 51 7.14 -39.11 -13.96
CA THR A 51 6.76 -40.47 -13.58
C THR A 51 6.39 -40.52 -12.10
N SER A 52 5.08 -40.52 -11.85
CA SER A 52 4.30 -41.38 -10.94
C SER A 52 4.84 -41.82 -9.55
N SER A 53 4.13 -41.37 -8.52
CA SER A 53 3.42 -42.16 -7.48
C SER A 53 4.06 -43.39 -6.80
N SER A 54 4.15 -43.36 -5.46
CA SER A 54 3.85 -44.54 -4.61
C SER A 54 3.45 -44.17 -3.16
N SER A 55 2.24 -44.65 -2.79
CA SER A 55 1.73 -45.17 -1.50
C SER A 55 2.06 -44.57 -0.10
N SER A 56 0.97 -44.14 0.56
CA SER A 56 0.59 -43.97 2.00
C SER A 56 1.09 -45.05 3.01
N PRO A 57 0.95 -44.92 4.38
CA PRO A 57 -0.21 -44.34 5.10
C PRO A 57 -0.02 -43.59 6.47
N LYS A 58 -1.08 -42.86 6.83
CA LYS A 58 -1.62 -42.45 8.16
C LYS A 58 -0.69 -42.35 9.38
N ILE A 59 -0.39 -41.11 9.78
CA ILE A 59 -0.37 -40.69 11.20
C ILE A 59 -1.19 -39.39 11.31
N SER A 60 -2.36 -39.51 11.93
CA SER A 60 -3.21 -38.42 12.38
C SER A 60 -2.55 -37.72 13.56
N LEU A 61 -1.95 -36.56 13.30
CA LEU A 61 -1.54 -35.62 14.35
C LEU A 61 -1.89 -34.21 13.89
N ILE A 62 -2.81 -33.62 14.64
CA ILE A 62 -3.32 -32.27 14.53
C ILE A 62 -2.13 -31.30 14.62
N LYS A 63 -1.71 -30.75 13.49
CA LYS A 63 -0.85 -29.55 13.41
C LYS A 63 -1.32 -28.69 12.24
N THR A 64 -2.47 -28.06 12.42
CA THR A 64 -2.96 -26.99 11.54
C THR A 64 -2.13 -25.73 11.78
N ALA A 65 -0.89 -25.71 11.30
CA ALA A 65 -0.08 -24.52 11.08
C ALA A 65 1.23 -24.95 10.43
N LEU A 66 1.30 -24.88 9.09
CA LEU A 66 2.49 -24.81 8.21
C LEU A 66 2.13 -25.46 6.86
N THR A 67 1.27 -24.83 6.08
CA THR A 67 1.13 -25.17 4.66
C THR A 67 1.24 -23.92 3.81
N SER A 68 2.44 -23.71 3.28
CA SER A 68 2.58 -23.38 1.86
C SER A 68 4.02 -23.68 1.43
N THR A 69 4.34 -24.97 1.32
CA THR A 69 5.51 -25.42 0.54
C THR A 69 5.01 -26.22 -0.65
N LYS A 70 4.59 -25.49 -1.68
CA LYS A 70 4.59 -25.91 -3.08
C LYS A 70 5.53 -24.90 -3.77
N PRO A 71 6.45 -25.30 -4.68
CA PRO A 71 7.28 -24.34 -5.39
C PRO A 71 6.35 -23.50 -6.27
N ALA A 72 5.94 -22.36 -5.73
CA ALA A 72 4.98 -21.48 -6.35
C ALA A 72 5.68 -20.79 -7.51
N THR A 73 5.01 -20.77 -8.66
CA THR A 73 5.24 -19.77 -9.72
C THR A 73 5.48 -18.41 -9.07
N PRO A 74 6.44 -17.59 -9.52
CA PRO A 74 6.82 -16.35 -8.86
C PRO A 74 5.63 -15.37 -8.78
N GLN A 75 4.87 -15.47 -7.69
CA GLN A 75 3.62 -14.75 -7.48
C GLN A 75 3.91 -13.44 -6.76
N PRO A 76 3.27 -12.32 -7.17
CA PRO A 76 3.37 -11.08 -6.42
C PRO A 76 2.95 -11.29 -4.96
N TRP A 77 3.56 -10.51 -4.07
CA TRP A 77 3.21 -10.50 -2.66
C TRP A 77 1.73 -10.19 -2.45
N GLN A 78 1.11 -10.86 -1.48
CA GLN A 78 -0.28 -10.66 -1.08
C GLN A 78 -0.37 -10.25 0.40
N ALA A 79 -1.48 -9.59 0.77
CA ALA A 79 -1.72 -9.23 2.16
C ALA A 79 -1.82 -10.48 3.05
N GLY A 80 -1.30 -10.39 4.27
CA GLY A 80 -1.11 -11.51 5.19
C GLY A 80 0.24 -12.22 5.03
N GLU A 81 0.92 -12.11 3.88
CA GLU A 81 2.25 -12.70 3.71
C GLU A 81 3.36 -11.87 4.37
N SER A 82 4.55 -12.46 4.54
CA SER A 82 5.72 -11.77 5.09
C SER A 82 6.02 -10.47 4.33
N ILE A 83 6.14 -9.36 5.06
CA ILE A 83 6.50 -8.04 4.51
C ILE A 83 7.86 -8.07 3.78
N PHE A 84 8.73 -9.02 4.14
CA PHE A 84 10.06 -9.20 3.58
C PHE A 84 10.12 -10.18 2.40
N LYS A 85 8.99 -10.79 1.98
CA LYS A 85 8.95 -11.73 0.85
C LYS A 85 9.63 -11.11 -0.38
N PRO A 86 10.54 -11.83 -1.07
CA PRO A 86 11.16 -11.31 -2.28
C PRO A 86 10.11 -10.99 -3.34
N THR A 87 10.48 -10.12 -4.28
CA THR A 87 9.64 -9.87 -5.45
C THR A 87 9.57 -11.12 -6.33
N PRO A 88 8.63 -11.23 -7.30
CA PRO A 88 8.62 -12.30 -8.28
C PRO A 88 9.96 -12.53 -8.99
N LYS A 89 10.80 -11.50 -9.09
CA LYS A 89 12.14 -11.57 -9.68
C LYS A 89 13.21 -12.12 -8.72
N GLY A 90 12.85 -12.51 -7.51
CA GLY A 90 13.79 -12.96 -6.47
C GLY A 90 14.54 -11.83 -5.75
N THR A 91 14.36 -10.57 -6.14
CA THR A 91 15.06 -9.44 -5.51
C THR A 91 14.42 -9.03 -4.18
N PRO A 92 15.20 -8.51 -3.21
CA PRO A 92 14.65 -8.01 -1.96
C PRO A 92 13.73 -6.80 -2.21
N PRO A 93 12.60 -6.69 -1.49
CA PRO A 93 11.72 -5.53 -1.63
C PRO A 93 12.41 -4.25 -1.15
N SER A 94 12.07 -3.12 -1.79
CA SER A 94 12.50 -1.80 -1.33
C SER A 94 11.88 -1.45 0.03
N MET A 95 12.49 -0.55 0.79
CA MET A 95 11.96 -0.13 2.10
C MET A 95 10.56 0.46 2.00
N ALA A 96 10.30 1.25 0.95
CA ALA A 96 8.96 1.76 0.67
C ALA A 96 7.94 0.65 0.35
N ALA A 97 8.36 -0.46 -0.27
CA ALA A 97 7.50 -1.61 -0.47
C ALA A 97 7.22 -2.33 0.85
N ILE A 98 8.22 -2.49 1.71
CA ILE A 98 8.06 -3.11 3.03
C ILE A 98 7.09 -2.32 3.91
N ARG A 99 7.20 -0.99 3.95
CA ARG A 99 6.25 -0.13 4.68
C ARG A 99 4.82 -0.30 4.17
N ARG A 100 4.62 -0.26 2.85
CA ARG A 100 3.30 -0.47 2.24
C ARG A 100 2.70 -1.82 2.60
N ARG A 101 3.52 -2.88 2.55
CA ARG A 101 3.12 -4.24 2.91
C ARG A 101 2.75 -4.36 4.39
N TYR A 102 3.50 -3.69 5.26
CA TYR A 102 3.23 -3.66 6.69
C TYR A 102 1.85 -3.08 6.98
N TRP A 103 1.54 -1.90 6.43
CA TRP A 103 0.24 -1.27 6.64
C TRP A 103 -0.91 -2.08 6.06
N LYS A 104 -0.73 -2.66 4.87
CA LYS A 104 -1.73 -3.56 4.28
C LYS A 104 -1.99 -4.80 5.14
N ASN A 105 -0.94 -5.40 5.71
CA ASN A 105 -1.12 -6.53 6.63
C ASN A 105 -1.84 -6.14 7.91
N LEU A 106 -1.63 -4.92 8.39
CA LEU A 106 -2.30 -4.42 9.58
C LEU A 106 -3.79 -4.13 9.31
N SER A 107 -4.16 -3.71 8.10
CA SER A 107 -5.56 -3.50 7.71
C SER A 107 -6.39 -4.77 7.53
N GLU A 108 -5.75 -5.93 7.30
CA GLU A 108 -6.45 -7.23 7.25
C GLU A 108 -7.00 -7.64 8.62
N GLN A 109 -6.41 -7.12 9.69
CA GLN A 109 -6.91 -7.28 11.05
C GLN A 109 -8.00 -6.23 11.32
N PRO A 110 -8.89 -6.43 12.31
CA PRO A 110 -9.90 -5.46 12.73
C PRO A 110 -9.28 -4.22 13.40
N SER A 111 -8.44 -3.51 12.65
CA SER A 111 -7.66 -2.33 13.02
C SER A 111 -8.51 -1.05 13.01
N ALA A 112 -9.74 -1.12 12.50
CA ALA A 112 -10.76 -0.07 12.61
C ALA A 112 -11.01 0.31 14.07
N VAL A 113 -11.07 -0.68 14.96
CA VAL A 113 -11.31 -0.50 16.39
C VAL A 113 -10.20 0.34 17.04
N MET A 114 -8.97 0.18 16.55
CA MET A 114 -7.81 0.87 17.08
C MET A 114 -7.60 2.23 16.42
N PHE A 115 -7.62 2.31 15.09
CA PHE A 115 -7.21 3.52 14.36
C PHE A 115 -8.37 4.35 13.80
N GLY A 116 -9.60 3.82 13.83
CA GLY A 116 -10.76 4.40 13.14
C GLY A 116 -10.83 4.03 11.65
N GLU A 117 -12.02 4.14 11.07
CA GLU A 117 -12.31 3.73 9.68
C GLU A 117 -11.46 4.48 8.65
N ARG A 118 -11.25 5.78 8.84
CA ARG A 118 -10.43 6.62 7.95
C ARG A 118 -9.01 6.08 7.82
N ASN A 119 -8.41 5.71 8.96
CA ASN A 119 -7.05 5.18 8.99
C ASN A 119 -7.01 3.73 8.49
N GLN A 120 -8.03 2.93 8.75
CA GLN A 120 -8.14 1.59 8.16
C GLN A 120 -8.13 1.67 6.63
N ALA A 121 -8.88 2.58 6.02
CA ALA A 121 -8.90 2.79 4.58
C ALA A 121 -7.51 3.20 4.02
N ARG A 122 -6.77 4.05 4.75
CA ARG A 122 -5.38 4.40 4.42
C ARG A 122 -4.46 3.18 4.47
N MET A 123 -4.55 2.37 5.53
CA MET A 123 -3.74 1.17 5.69
C MET A 123 -4.03 0.12 4.61
N ALA A 124 -5.29 -0.03 4.19
CA ALA A 124 -5.70 -0.93 3.10
C ALA A 124 -5.01 -0.61 1.76
N ILE A 125 -4.69 0.66 1.51
CA ILE A 125 -3.90 1.07 0.33
C ILE A 125 -2.39 1.12 0.59
N GLY A 126 -1.95 0.79 1.80
CA GLY A 126 -0.55 0.73 2.24
C GLY A 126 0.01 2.05 2.77
N GLN A 127 -0.84 3.00 3.13
CA GLN A 127 -0.45 4.25 3.77
C GLN A 127 -0.47 4.12 5.29
N ALA A 128 0.37 4.91 5.96
CA ALA A 128 0.38 4.95 7.41
C ALA A 128 -0.92 5.58 7.95
N PRO A 129 -1.39 5.13 9.13
CA PRO A 129 -2.43 5.82 9.86
C PRO A 129 -1.92 7.19 10.32
N GLN A 130 -2.85 8.13 10.47
CA GLN A 130 -2.59 9.49 10.89
C GLN A 130 -3.29 9.80 12.21
N ARG A 131 -2.74 10.75 12.95
CA ARG A 131 -3.37 11.35 14.13
C ARG A 131 -3.19 12.86 14.12
N PHE A 132 -4.07 13.57 14.82
CA PHE A 132 -3.92 15.00 15.01
C PHE A 132 -3.00 15.29 16.20
N ASN A 133 -2.00 16.16 16.00
CA ASN A 133 -1.17 16.70 17.07
C ASN A 133 -1.64 18.13 17.40
N PRO A 134 -2.28 18.35 18.56
CA PRO A 134 -2.77 19.68 18.96
C PRO A 134 -1.64 20.65 19.31
N ARG A 135 -0.43 20.17 19.65
CA ARG A 135 0.71 21.03 20.00
C ARG A 135 1.28 21.70 18.76
N THR A 136 1.30 20.98 17.64
CA THR A 136 1.81 21.47 16.34
C THR A 136 0.69 21.89 15.39
N ASN A 137 -0.57 21.64 15.75
CA ASN A 137 -1.76 21.85 14.91
C ASN A 137 -1.64 21.15 13.54
N SER A 138 -1.07 19.94 13.51
CA SER A 138 -0.77 19.21 12.28
C SER A 138 -1.15 17.74 12.37
N LEU A 139 -1.39 17.12 11.20
CA LEU A 139 -1.57 15.66 11.10
C LEU A 139 -0.21 14.98 11.03
N GLU A 140 0.04 14.09 11.99
CA GLU A 140 1.23 13.24 12.02
C GLU A 140 0.91 11.86 11.49
N GLU A 141 1.83 11.27 10.73
CA GLU A 141 1.74 9.89 10.29
C GLU A 141 2.53 8.96 11.22
N MET A 142 2.02 7.75 11.42
CA MET A 142 2.76 6.73 12.14
C MET A 142 3.98 6.29 11.33
N GLN A 143 5.14 6.27 11.97
CA GLN A 143 6.40 6.00 11.31
C GLN A 143 6.83 4.54 11.48
N LEU A 144 7.53 4.05 10.47
CA LEU A 144 8.21 2.76 10.50
C LEU A 144 9.68 3.02 10.09
N PRO A 145 10.55 3.31 11.07
CA PRO A 145 11.94 3.72 10.82
C PRO A 145 12.68 2.69 9.98
N GLU A 146 13.53 3.16 9.07
CA GLU A 146 14.28 2.26 8.19
C GLU A 146 15.24 1.36 8.98
N GLU A 147 15.87 1.90 10.02
CA GLU A 147 16.73 1.15 10.93
C GLU A 147 15.99 -0.04 11.57
N MET A 148 14.78 0.20 12.10
CA MET A 148 13.89 -0.84 12.63
C MET A 148 13.61 -1.92 11.58
N LEU A 149 13.29 -1.53 10.34
CA LEU A 149 13.01 -2.49 9.26
C LEU A 149 14.24 -3.34 8.89
N ARG A 150 15.43 -2.73 8.91
CA ARG A 150 16.69 -3.44 8.66
C ARG A 150 17.01 -4.43 9.78
N TYR A 151 16.84 -4.00 11.03
CA TYR A 151 16.98 -4.85 12.21
C TYR A 151 16.03 -6.05 12.14
N CYS A 152 14.72 -5.82 11.98
CA CYS A 152 13.71 -6.87 11.92
C CYS A 152 13.90 -7.87 10.77
N ARG A 153 14.49 -7.43 9.65
CA ARG A 153 14.82 -8.33 8.53
C ARG A 153 15.85 -9.39 8.93
N ILE A 154 16.85 -8.99 9.71
CA ILE A 154 17.95 -9.84 10.17
C ILE A 154 17.48 -10.69 11.34
N THR A 155 16.87 -10.07 12.36
CA THR A 155 16.46 -10.73 13.60
C THR A 155 15.14 -11.49 13.49
N LYS A 156 14.43 -11.38 12.35
CA LYS A 156 13.09 -11.97 12.12
C LYS A 156 12.02 -11.52 13.13
N HIS A 157 12.25 -10.40 13.80
CA HIS A 157 11.26 -9.79 14.69
C HIS A 157 10.19 -9.04 13.90
N ARG A 158 9.04 -8.78 14.55
CA ARG A 158 8.01 -7.91 13.99
C ARG A 158 8.41 -6.44 14.20
N PRO A 159 8.32 -5.58 13.18
CA PRO A 159 8.65 -4.18 13.36
C PRO A 159 7.57 -3.47 14.19
N THR A 160 8.02 -2.64 15.12
CA THR A 160 7.15 -1.82 15.96
C THR A 160 7.02 -0.42 15.36
N PRO A 161 5.80 0.03 15.02
CA PRO A 161 5.56 1.36 14.51
C PRO A 161 5.58 2.37 15.66
N THR A 162 5.99 3.60 15.37
CA THR A 162 6.11 4.66 16.38
C THR A 162 5.47 5.94 15.89
N TRP A 163 4.85 6.69 16.81
CA TRP A 163 4.48 8.08 16.56
C TRP A 163 5.70 8.99 16.74
N GLY A 164 5.69 10.15 16.07
CA GLY A 164 6.76 11.14 16.26
C GLY A 164 6.85 11.60 17.71
N ASP A 165 5.71 11.95 18.30
CA ASP A 165 5.61 12.32 19.72
C ASP A 165 4.85 11.27 20.55
N GLN A 166 5.58 10.56 21.41
CA GLN A 166 5.02 9.49 22.25
C GLN A 166 4.13 10.01 23.39
N GLY A 167 4.17 11.30 23.72
CA GLY A 167 3.39 11.90 24.80
C GLY A 167 1.95 12.26 24.45
N LEU A 168 1.52 12.01 23.22
CA LEU A 168 0.18 12.34 22.72
C LEU A 168 -0.71 11.11 22.62
N ASN A 169 -2.02 11.32 22.81
CA ASN A 169 -3.02 10.29 22.57
C ASN A 169 -2.86 9.78 21.11
N PRO A 170 -2.56 8.47 20.90
CA PRO A 170 -2.32 7.92 19.56
C PRO A 170 -3.55 7.98 18.64
N TYR A 171 -4.73 8.22 19.21
CA TYR A 171 -6.02 8.25 18.49
C TYR A 171 -6.66 9.65 18.50
N ALA A 172 -5.89 10.69 18.83
CA ALA A 172 -6.38 12.06 18.80
C ALA A 172 -6.90 12.42 17.39
N GLN A 173 -8.15 12.89 17.35
CA GLN A 173 -8.80 13.44 16.17
C GLN A 173 -8.77 14.97 16.22
N PRO A 174 -8.78 15.67 15.07
CA PRO A 174 -8.85 17.12 15.02
C PRO A 174 -10.18 17.66 15.56
#